data_AF-A0A8T3WHP5-F1
#
_entry.id   AF-A0A8T3WHP5-F1
#
_cell.length_a   1.000
_cell.length_b   1.000
_cell.length_c   1.000
_cell.angle_alpha   90.00
_cell.angle_beta   90.00
_cell.angle_gamma   90.00
#
_symmetry.space_group_name_H-M   'P 1'
#
loop_
_entity.id
_entity.type
_entity.pdbx_description
1 polymer ?
#
loop_
_entity_poly.entity_id
_entity_poly.type
_entity_poly.pdbx_seq_one_letter_code
_entity_poly.pdbx_strand_id
1 'polypeptide(L)' 'MKKHKLSNSKQRKELWSEGFFAETISPEKNPEKMRTFHMKHNEEMNFNCSKCNERISTHNKDWHENMCDLCFNKMYFPE' A
#
# COMPACT_ATOMS: atom_id res chain seq x y z
N MET A 1 4.29 -42.86 1.84
CA MET A 1 3.85 -41.99 2.96
C MET A 1 4.99 -41.02 3.25
N LYS A 2 4.91 -39.69 3.31
CA LYS A 2 3.82 -38.70 3.29
C LYS A 2 4.40 -37.44 2.60
N LYS A 3 3.62 -36.81 1.73
CA LYS A 3 3.93 -35.51 1.11
C LYS A 3 3.97 -34.45 2.21
N HIS A 4 5.13 -33.85 2.48
CA HIS A 4 5.22 -32.68 3.35
C HIS A 4 4.65 -31.48 2.58
N LYS A 5 3.39 -31.16 2.85
CA LYS A 5 2.74 -29.91 2.45
C LYS A 5 3.45 -28.76 3.16
N LEU A 6 4.38 -28.10 2.47
CA LEU A 6 4.89 -26.81 2.91
C LEU A 6 3.75 -25.80 2.84
N SER A 7 3.43 -25.24 4.00
CA SER A 7 2.38 -24.27 4.22
C SER A 7 2.67 -22.98 3.43
N ASN A 8 1.84 -22.75 2.41
CA ASN A 8 1.87 -21.66 1.42
C ASN A 8 1.64 -20.25 2.01
N SER A 9 1.76 -20.08 3.34
CA SER A 9 1.48 -18.83 4.07
C SER A 9 2.74 -18.12 4.57
N LYS A 10 3.85 -18.83 4.79
CA LYS A 10 5.11 -18.24 5.28
C LYS A 10 5.91 -17.57 4.16
N GLN A 11 6.02 -18.22 3.01
CA GLN A 11 6.75 -17.71 1.84
C GLN A 11 6.12 -16.45 1.21
N ARG A 12 4.79 -16.27 1.30
CA ARG A 12 4.15 -15.02 0.85
C ARG A 12 4.52 -13.83 1.73
N LYS A 13 4.64 -14.01 3.05
CA LYS A 13 5.04 -12.90 3.93
C LYS A 13 6.45 -12.41 3.60
N GLU A 14 7.35 -13.30 3.22
CA GLU A 14 8.74 -12.99 2.86
C GLU A 14 8.86 -12.26 1.52
N LEU A 15 8.01 -12.62 0.54
CA LEU A 15 7.97 -11.95 -0.77
C LEU A 15 7.40 -10.52 -0.65
N TRP A 16 6.49 -10.27 0.29
CA TRP A 16 5.94 -8.94 0.58
C TRP A 16 6.69 -8.22 1.72
N SER A 17 7.66 -8.86 2.38
CA SER A 17 8.45 -8.22 3.43
C SER A 17 9.60 -7.46 2.79
N GLU A 18 9.33 -6.19 2.53
CA GLU A 18 10.32 -5.11 2.40
C GLU A 18 11.18 -5.10 1.13
N GLY A 19 11.69 -6.25 0.65
CA GLY A 19 12.64 -6.30 -0.47
C GLY A 19 12.01 -6.18 -1.86
N PHE A 20 10.94 -6.93 -2.14
CA PHE A 20 10.36 -6.99 -3.50
C PHE A 20 9.64 -5.69 -3.90
N PHE A 21 9.06 -4.99 -2.93
CA PHE A 21 8.34 -3.75 -3.16
C PHE A 21 9.28 -2.55 -3.33
N ALA A 22 10.42 -2.58 -2.62
CA ALA A 22 11.50 -1.62 -2.75
C ALA A 22 12.13 -1.64 -4.17
N GLU A 23 12.15 -2.78 -4.87
CA GLU A 23 12.69 -2.86 -6.24
C GLU A 23 11.84 -2.11 -7.28
N THR A 24 10.53 -1.96 -7.05
CA THR A 24 9.63 -1.26 -7.97
C THR A 24 9.53 0.26 -7.74
N ILE A 25 10.11 0.77 -6.66
CA ILE A 25 10.09 2.19 -6.29
C ILE A 25 11.52 2.71 -6.48
N SER A 26 11.70 3.85 -7.17
CA SER A 26 13.03 4.43 -7.37
C SER A 26 13.77 4.57 -6.02
N PRO A 27 15.06 4.20 -5.93
CA PRO A 27 15.82 4.18 -4.68
C PRO A 27 15.75 5.48 -3.87
N GLU A 28 15.59 6.62 -4.55
CA GLU A 28 15.52 7.95 -3.95
C GLU A 28 14.16 8.27 -3.27
N LYS A 29 13.06 7.61 -3.69
CA LYS A 29 11.71 7.81 -3.13
C LYS A 29 11.33 6.77 -2.08
N ASN A 30 12.24 5.84 -1.81
CA ASN A 30 11.99 4.63 -1.06
C ASN A 30 11.76 4.87 0.45
N PRO A 31 12.61 5.63 1.19
CA PRO A 31 12.49 5.64 2.66
C PRO A 31 11.22 6.32 3.19
N GLU A 32 10.78 7.42 2.56
CA GLU A 32 9.61 8.17 3.04
C GLU A 32 8.29 7.43 2.76
N LYS A 33 8.15 6.84 1.57
CA LYS A 33 6.95 6.07 1.21
C LYS A 33 6.87 4.77 2.01
N MET A 34 8.00 4.08 2.20
CA MET A 34 8.01 2.83 2.97
C MET A 34 7.58 3.04 4.43
N ARG A 35 7.81 4.22 5.01
CA ARG A 35 7.31 4.57 6.35
C ARG A 35 5.78 4.44 6.45
N THR A 36 5.08 4.80 5.39
CA THR A 36 3.61 4.86 5.37
C THR A 36 2.97 3.60 4.80
N PHE A 37 3.77 2.65 4.29
CA PHE A 37 3.28 1.38 3.76
C PHE A 37 2.55 0.54 4.81
N HIS A 38 3.08 0.48 6.03
CA HIS A 38 2.46 -0.25 7.15
C HIS A 38 1.37 0.53 7.88
N MET A 39 1.22 1.83 7.59
CA MET A 39 0.23 2.67 8.26
C MET A 39 -1.17 2.34 7.77
N LYS A 40 -2.13 2.45 8.68
CA LYS A 40 -3.54 2.24 8.33
C LYS A 40 -4.11 3.48 7.66
N HIS A 41 -5.17 3.28 6.87
CA HIS A 41 -5.92 4.34 6.18
C HIS A 41 -6.59 5.37 7.12
N ASN A 42 -6.54 5.16 8.44
CA ASN A 42 -7.09 6.04 9.47
C ASN A 42 -6.02 6.73 10.34
N GLU A 43 -4.74 6.51 10.05
CA GLU A 43 -3.62 7.12 10.79
C GLU A 43 -3.12 8.37 10.05
N GLU A 44 -2.72 9.41 10.78
CA GLU A 44 -2.25 10.69 10.20
C GLU A 44 -3.21 11.31 9.15
N MET A 45 -4.50 11.45 9.50
CA MET A 45 -5.60 11.97 8.65
C MET A 45 -5.53 13.49 8.39
N ASN A 46 -4.43 13.95 7.81
CA ASN A 46 -4.08 15.37 7.66
C ASN A 46 -4.13 15.86 6.21
N PHE A 47 -4.48 15.01 5.25
CA PHE A 47 -4.56 15.35 3.83
C PHE A 47 -6.00 15.32 3.34
N ASN A 48 -6.25 15.93 2.18
CA ASN A 48 -7.55 15.87 1.53
C ASN A 48 -7.44 15.13 0.19
N CYS A 49 -8.42 14.28 -0.09
CA CYS A 49 -8.57 13.60 -1.37
C CYS A 49 -8.65 14.63 -2.49
N SER A 50 -7.81 14.46 -3.52
CA SER A 50 -7.75 15.34 -4.70
C SER A 50 -9.04 15.34 -5.54
N LYS A 51 -9.94 14.36 -5.35
CA LYS A 51 -11.19 14.21 -6.11
C LYS A 51 -12.43 14.67 -5.36
N CYS A 52 -12.60 14.26 -4.10
CA CYS A 52 -13.80 14.54 -3.31
C CYS A 52 -13.56 15.46 -2.11
N ASN A 53 -12.30 15.84 -1.84
CA ASN A 53 -11.89 16.68 -0.71
C ASN A 53 -12.17 16.08 0.68
N GLU A 54 -12.51 14.79 0.77
CA GLU A 54 -12.58 14.07 2.05
C GLU A 54 -11.20 13.99 2.72
N ARG A 55 -11.16 13.98 4.06
CA ARG A 55 -9.92 13.78 4.80
C ARG A 55 -9.38 12.37 4.56
N ILE A 56 -8.10 12.27 4.27
CA ILE A 56 -7.37 11.02 4.00
C ILE A 56 -6.06 10.96 4.80
N SER A 57 -5.56 9.74 4.96
CA SER A 57 -4.30 9.46 5.66
C SER A 57 -3.07 9.81 4.82
N THR A 58 -1.91 9.90 5.46
CA THR A 58 -0.61 9.93 4.76
C THR A 58 -0.44 8.71 3.85
N HIS A 59 -0.95 7.54 4.26
CA HIS A 59 -0.94 6.34 3.42
C HIS A 59 -1.66 6.58 2.08
N ASN A 60 -2.88 7.11 2.12
CA ASN A 60 -3.63 7.43 0.91
C ASN A 60 -2.91 8.48 0.04
N LYS A 61 -2.24 9.45 0.66
CA LYS A 61 -1.42 10.42 -0.08
C LYS A 61 -0.28 9.74 -0.85
N ASP A 62 0.44 8.85 -0.20
CA ASP A 62 1.67 8.28 -0.77
C ASP A 62 1.43 7.08 -1.68
N TRP A 63 0.37 6.31 -1.43
CA TRP A 63 0.05 5.03 -2.07
C TRP A 63 -1.19 5.07 -2.97
N HIS A 64 -2.16 5.94 -2.68
CA HIS A 64 -3.40 6.06 -3.45
C HIS A 64 -3.43 7.35 -4.29
N GLU A 65 -2.26 7.86 -4.69
CA GLU A 65 -2.13 9.08 -5.52
C GLU A 65 -2.92 10.29 -4.96
N ASN A 66 -2.91 10.47 -3.64
CA ASN A 66 -3.66 11.52 -2.97
C ASN A 66 -5.19 11.43 -3.22
N MET A 67 -5.72 10.20 -3.29
CA MET A 67 -7.14 9.91 -3.37
C MET A 67 -7.60 9.02 -2.21
N CYS A 68 -8.86 9.15 -1.79
CA CYS A 68 -9.48 8.15 -0.92
C CYS A 68 -9.69 6.84 -1.68
N ASP A 69 -9.84 5.72 -0.96
CA ASP A 69 -10.00 4.39 -1.53
C ASP A 69 -11.12 4.31 -2.57
N LEU A 70 -12.25 4.98 -2.31
CA LEU A 70 -13.39 5.02 -3.23
C LEU A 70 -13.03 5.68 -4.56
N CYS A 71 -12.35 6.82 -4.51
CA CYS A 71 -11.94 7.55 -5.70
C CYS A 71 -10.83 6.82 -6.46
N PHE A 72 -9.86 6.26 -5.74
CA PHE A 72 -8.78 5.45 -6.33
C PHE A 72 -9.35 4.22 -7.04
N ASN A 73 -10.23 3.46 -6.37
CA ASN A 73 -10.82 2.25 -6.93
C ASN A 73 -11.68 2.54 -8.15
N LYS A 74 -12.49 3.60 -8.10
CA LYS A 74 -13.28 4.03 -9.26
C LYS A 74 -12.41 4.39 -10.47
N MET A 75 -11.20 4.90 -10.24
CA MET A 75 -10.29 5.32 -11.31
C MET A 75 -9.52 4.14 -11.93
N TYR A 76 -9.05 3.20 -11.11
CA TYR A 76 -8.15 2.13 -11.56
C TYR A 76 -8.80 0.73 -11.65
N PHE A 77 -9.94 0.55 -11.00
CA PHE A 77 -10.72 -0.70 -11.03
C PHE A 77 -12.20 -0.42 -11.35
N PRO A 78 -12.51 0.24 -12.50
CA PRO A 78 -13.88 0.35 -12.96
C PRO A 78 -14.43 -1.04 -13.32
N GLU A 79 -15.69 -1.31 -12.97
CA GLU A 79 -16.41 -2.53 -13.40
C GLU A 79 -16.58 -2.60 -14.93
#